data_AF-A0AAD8HZ98-F1
#
_entry.id   AF-A0AAD8HZ98-F1
#
_cell.length_a   1.000
_cell.length_b   1.000
_cell.length_c   1.000
_cell.angle_alpha   90.00
_cell.angle_beta   90.00
_cell.angle_gamma   90.00
#
_symmetry.space_group_name_H-M   'P 1'
#
loop_
_entity.id
_entity.type
_entity.pdbx_description
1 polymer ?
#
loop_
_entity_poly.entity_id
_entity_poly.type
_entity_poly.pdbx_seq_one_letter_code
_entity_poly.pdbx_strand_id
1 'polypeptide(L)'
;MQRAIGHWGHSGALISGAANIFVNEFESWKEAKKEKDSRIENLENQLSSLRVTCENQIADLNAEVSGLKVKVADAEKESGALKKENEDLNLEILQSKEDIIAEFKKSSAYDQALADVSAPEVYQTFVVAEKHLKTDPNASWESFIDHFVADKKGVEDGLGEPTPYDGPNPFVISPSTDSPQPSNRINQTPE
;
A
#
# COMPACT_ATOMS: atom_id res chain seq x y z
N MET A 1 -27.08 14.50 107.52
CA MET A 1 -28.00 14.55 106.37
C MET A 1 -27.54 15.47 105.24
N GLN A 2 -27.09 16.70 105.48
CA GLN A 2 -26.69 17.64 104.41
C GLN A 2 -25.55 17.16 103.49
N ARG A 3 -24.55 16.43 103.99
CA ARG A 3 -23.45 15.88 103.14
C ARG A 3 -23.89 14.76 102.19
N ALA A 4 -24.89 13.95 102.58
CA ALA A 4 -25.40 12.89 101.72
C ALA A 4 -26.15 13.50 100.53
N ILE A 5 -27.01 14.49 100.77
CA ILE A 5 -27.81 15.16 99.74
C ILE A 5 -26.92 15.81 98.66
N GLY A 6 -25.81 16.45 99.05
CA GLY A 6 -24.85 17.02 98.10
C GLY A 6 -24.12 15.98 97.25
N HIS A 7 -23.83 14.79 97.80
CA HIS A 7 -23.16 13.71 97.07
C HIS A 7 -24.10 13.06 96.04
N TRP A 8 -25.35 12.81 96.42
CA TRP A 8 -26.38 12.29 95.50
C TRP A 8 -26.71 13.29 94.38
N GLY A 9 -26.76 14.60 94.67
CA GLY A 9 -26.97 15.63 93.65
C GLY A 9 -25.80 15.74 92.66
N HIS A 10 -24.56 15.62 93.14
CA HIS A 10 -23.37 15.65 92.27
C HIS A 10 -23.26 14.39 91.41
N SER A 11 -23.50 13.20 91.99
CA SER A 11 -23.55 11.95 91.23
C SER A 11 -24.67 11.94 90.18
N GLY A 12 -25.84 12.50 90.50
CA GLY A 12 -26.95 12.63 89.55
C GLY A 12 -26.62 13.55 88.37
N ALA A 13 -25.93 14.67 88.60
CA ALA A 13 -25.49 15.60 87.56
C ALA A 13 -24.40 15.01 86.65
N LEU A 14 -23.49 14.20 87.20
CA LEU A 14 -22.47 13.50 86.40
C LEU A 14 -23.10 12.40 85.53
N ILE A 15 -24.06 11.64 86.07
CA ILE A 15 -24.75 10.59 85.31
C ILE A 15 -25.62 11.20 84.20
N SER A 16 -26.33 12.29 84.46
CA SER A 16 -27.13 12.97 83.43
C SER A 16 -26.26 13.62 82.35
N GLY A 17 -25.12 14.21 82.73
CA GLY A 17 -24.13 14.73 81.79
C GLY A 17 -23.57 13.64 80.86
N ALA A 18 -23.19 12.49 81.42
CA ALA A 18 -22.69 11.35 80.64
C ALA A 18 -23.77 10.76 79.71
N ALA A 19 -25.02 10.67 80.17
CA ALA A 19 -26.13 10.19 79.35
C ALA A 19 -26.40 11.12 78.15
N ASN A 20 -26.36 12.44 78.35
CA ASN A 20 -26.53 13.40 77.25
C ASN A 20 -25.40 13.34 76.22
N ILE A 21 -24.15 13.16 76.66
CA ILE A 21 -23.00 12.99 75.76
C ILE A 21 -23.17 11.73 74.91
N PHE A 22 -23.54 10.60 75.53
CA PHE A 22 -23.74 9.34 74.82
C PHE A 22 -24.87 9.43 73.78
N VAL A 23 -26.00 10.06 74.13
CA VAL A 23 -27.12 10.25 73.18
C VAL A 23 -26.70 11.13 72.01
N ASN A 24 -25.97 12.22 72.26
CA ASN A 24 -25.48 13.10 71.19
C ASN A 24 -24.47 12.39 70.27
N GLU A 25 -23.56 11.59 70.81
CA GLU A 25 -22.61 10.81 70.03
C GLU A 25 -23.31 9.71 69.20
N PHE A 26 -24.32 9.07 69.78
CA PHE A 26 -25.11 8.03 69.10
C PHE A 26 -25.91 8.60 67.92
N GLU A 27 -26.58 9.74 68.09
CA GLU A 27 -27.28 10.41 66.98
C GLU A 27 -26.30 10.90 65.92
N SER A 28 -25.13 11.43 66.30
CA SER A 28 -24.08 11.79 65.34
C SER A 28 -23.59 10.59 64.53
N TRP A 29 -23.39 9.43 65.16
CA TRP A 29 -23.01 8.20 64.48
C TRP A 29 -24.10 7.72 63.52
N LYS A 30 -25.36 7.82 63.91
CA LYS A 30 -26.52 7.43 63.10
C LYS A 30 -26.64 8.29 61.84
N GLU A 31 -26.50 9.60 61.97
CA GLU A 31 -26.49 10.51 60.80
C GLU A 31 -25.28 10.27 59.90
N ALA A 32 -24.08 10.06 60.48
CA ALA A 32 -22.89 9.72 59.70
C ALA A 32 -23.03 8.38 58.96
N LYS A 33 -23.72 7.40 59.55
CA LYS A 33 -24.04 6.14 58.89
C LYS A 33 -25.02 6.34 57.74
N LYS A 34 -26.11 7.08 57.98
CA LYS A 34 -27.12 7.38 56.96
C LYS A 34 -26.51 8.09 55.74
N GLU A 35 -25.63 9.07 55.97
CA GLU A 35 -24.90 9.75 54.90
C GLU A 35 -24.02 8.78 54.10
N LYS A 36 -23.30 7.87 54.78
CA LYS A 36 -22.51 6.84 54.10
C LYS A 36 -23.38 5.89 53.28
N ASP A 37 -24.50 5.44 53.83
CA ASP A 37 -25.44 4.53 53.15
C ASP A 37 -26.01 5.21 51.90
N SER A 38 -26.43 6.48 51.99
CA SER A 38 -26.89 7.26 50.83
C SER A 38 -25.80 7.48 49.79
N ARG A 39 -24.54 7.68 50.22
CA ARG A 39 -23.41 7.82 49.29
C ARG A 39 -23.08 6.51 48.59
N ILE A 40 -23.18 5.38 49.28
CA ILE A 40 -23.02 4.04 48.70
C ILE A 40 -24.11 3.80 47.65
N GLU A 41 -25.37 4.04 48.00
CA GLU A 41 -26.50 3.88 47.08
C GLU A 41 -26.33 4.74 45.81
N ASN A 42 -25.89 5.99 45.97
CA ASN A 42 -25.63 6.86 44.82
C ASN A 42 -24.49 6.33 43.94
N LEU A 43 -23.40 5.82 44.52
CA LEU A 43 -22.29 5.23 43.76
C LEU A 43 -22.72 3.93 43.05
N GLU A 44 -23.53 3.09 43.69
CA GLU A 44 -24.07 1.89 43.09
C GLU A 44 -24.96 2.22 41.89
N ASN A 45 -25.82 3.24 42.01
CA ASN A 45 -26.66 3.73 40.92
C ASN A 45 -25.81 4.28 39.75
N GLN A 46 -24.77 5.05 40.05
CA GLN A 46 -23.85 5.57 39.04
C GLN A 46 -23.10 4.44 38.32
N LEU A 47 -22.61 3.44 39.06
CA LEU A 47 -21.94 2.27 38.47
C LEU A 47 -22.89 1.45 37.61
N SER A 48 -24.13 1.23 38.06
CA SER A 48 -25.14 0.52 37.27
C SER A 48 -25.46 1.28 35.98
N SER A 49 -25.64 2.60 36.06
CA SER A 49 -25.90 3.41 34.88
C SER A 49 -24.72 3.37 33.90
N LEU A 50 -23.49 3.50 34.41
CA LEU A 50 -22.29 3.46 33.58
C LEU A 50 -22.12 2.10 32.90
N ARG A 51 -22.40 1.01 33.64
CA ARG A 51 -22.37 -0.36 33.10
C ARG A 51 -23.32 -0.50 31.90
N VAL A 52 -24.58 -0.09 32.07
CA VAL A 52 -25.58 -0.17 30.99
C VAL A 52 -25.16 0.68 29.78
N THR A 53 -24.62 1.88 30.02
CA THR A 53 -24.10 2.73 28.92
C THR A 53 -22.96 2.04 28.18
N CYS A 54 -21.99 1.45 28.87
CA CYS A 54 -20.89 0.73 28.24
C CYS A 54 -21.37 -0.51 27.48
N GLU A 55 -22.30 -1.28 28.04
CA GLU A 55 -22.89 -2.45 27.37
C GLU A 55 -23.59 -2.07 26.07
N ASN A 56 -24.36 -0.98 26.07
CA ASN A 56 -25.01 -0.47 24.86
C ASN A 56 -24.00 0.01 23.82
N GLN A 57 -22.96 0.76 24.23
CA GLN A 57 -21.89 1.19 23.32
C GLN A 57 -21.15 0.02 22.69
N ILE A 58 -20.88 -1.04 23.46
CA ILE A 58 -20.26 -2.27 22.94
C ILE A 58 -21.18 -2.96 21.92
N ALA A 59 -22.49 -3.03 22.20
CA ALA A 59 -23.45 -3.62 21.27
C ALA A 59 -23.52 -2.84 19.96
N ASP A 60 -23.57 -1.51 20.02
CA ASP A 60 -23.61 -0.63 18.84
C ASP A 60 -22.33 -0.78 17.99
N LEU A 61 -21.15 -0.75 18.63
CA LEU A 61 -19.88 -0.97 17.94
C LEU A 61 -19.80 -2.34 17.29
N ASN A 62 -20.29 -3.39 17.96
CA ASN A 62 -20.32 -4.73 17.38
C ASN A 62 -21.25 -4.82 16.16
N ALA A 63 -22.39 -4.14 16.19
CA ALA A 63 -23.31 -4.05 15.06
C ALA A 63 -22.66 -3.30 13.89
N GLU A 64 -21.99 -2.18 14.15
CA GLU A 64 -21.27 -1.40 13.13
C GLU A 64 -20.13 -2.22 12.50
N VAL A 65 -19.29 -2.86 13.31
CA VAL A 65 -18.21 -3.72 12.83
C VAL A 65 -18.75 -4.86 11.97
N SER A 66 -19.87 -5.46 12.36
CA SER A 66 -20.50 -6.53 11.58
C SER A 66 -21.02 -6.01 10.24
N GLY A 67 -21.65 -4.83 10.22
CA GLY A 67 -22.09 -4.17 8.99
C GLY A 67 -20.94 -3.79 8.06
N LEU A 68 -19.82 -3.31 8.61
CA LEU A 68 -18.62 -2.99 7.85
C LEU A 68 -17.98 -4.25 7.24
N LYS A 69 -17.92 -5.36 7.98
CA LYS A 69 -17.41 -6.64 7.44
C LYS A 69 -18.19 -7.12 6.22
N VAL A 70 -19.51 -6.99 6.22
CA VAL A 70 -20.35 -7.34 5.06
C VAL A 70 -20.01 -6.45 3.86
N LYS A 71 -19.94 -5.12 4.07
CA LYS A 71 -19.59 -4.18 3.00
C LYS A 71 -18.21 -4.44 2.41
N VAL A 72 -17.22 -4.80 3.24
CA VAL A 72 -15.88 -5.16 2.78
C VAL A 72 -15.93 -6.42 1.92
N ALA A 73 -16.64 -7.47 2.37
CA ALA A 73 -16.78 -8.71 1.59
C ALA A 73 -17.48 -8.47 0.23
N ASP A 74 -18.50 -7.62 0.19
CA ASP A 74 -19.19 -7.25 -1.04
C ASP A 74 -18.24 -6.48 -2.00
N ALA A 75 -17.48 -5.53 -1.48
CA ALA A 75 -16.52 -4.76 -2.26
C ALA A 75 -15.36 -5.64 -2.79
N GLU A 76 -14.87 -6.59 -1.99
CA GLU A 76 -13.86 -7.56 -2.43
C GLU A 76 -14.38 -8.44 -3.58
N LYS A 77 -15.64 -8.86 -3.51
CA LYS A 77 -16.29 -9.64 -4.57
C LYS A 77 -16.44 -8.83 -5.87
N GLU A 78 -16.88 -7.58 -5.76
CA GLU A 78 -17.00 -6.67 -6.90
C GLU A 78 -15.64 -6.39 -7.55
N SER A 79 -14.62 -6.10 -6.73
CA SER A 79 -13.25 -5.91 -7.21
C SER A 79 -12.71 -7.14 -7.94
N GLY A 80 -13.00 -8.35 -7.43
CA GLY A 80 -12.62 -9.60 -8.09
C GLY A 80 -13.30 -9.79 -9.45
N ALA A 81 -14.59 -9.44 -9.55
CA ALA A 81 -15.34 -9.51 -10.80
C ALA A 81 -14.79 -8.52 -11.85
N LEU A 82 -14.54 -7.27 -11.47
CA LEU A 82 -13.97 -6.24 -12.35
C LEU A 82 -12.57 -6.61 -12.83
N LYS A 83 -11.75 -7.21 -11.96
CA LYS A 83 -10.41 -7.67 -12.36
C LYS A 83 -10.49 -8.74 -13.45
N LYS A 84 -11.42 -9.70 -13.30
CA LYS A 84 -11.64 -10.74 -14.29
C LYS A 84 -12.15 -10.16 -15.61
N GLU A 85 -13.09 -9.23 -15.57
CA GLU A 85 -13.59 -8.55 -16.77
C GLU A 85 -12.47 -7.80 -17.51
N ASN A 86 -11.54 -7.18 -16.79
CA ASN A 86 -10.39 -6.52 -17.38
C ASN A 86 -9.41 -7.52 -18.04
N GLU A 87 -9.17 -8.67 -17.40
CA GLU A 87 -8.38 -9.75 -17.97
C GLU A 87 -9.03 -10.30 -19.26
N ASP A 88 -10.34 -10.53 -19.25
CA ASP A 88 -11.11 -11.00 -20.41
C ASP A 88 -11.08 -9.98 -21.56
N LEU A 89 -11.29 -8.69 -21.27
CA LEU A 89 -11.21 -7.61 -22.28
C LEU A 89 -9.81 -7.47 -22.88
N ASN A 90 -8.74 -7.61 -22.07
CA ASN A 90 -7.39 -7.57 -22.60
C ASN A 90 -7.10 -8.72 -23.56
N LEU A 91 -7.63 -9.93 -23.27
CA LEU A 91 -7.53 -11.06 -24.19
C LEU A 91 -8.30 -10.80 -25.49
N GLU A 92 -9.51 -10.24 -25.40
CA GLU A 92 -10.31 -9.86 -26.57
C GLU A 92 -9.58 -8.82 -27.43
N ILE A 93 -8.96 -7.80 -26.82
CA ILE A 93 -8.15 -6.81 -27.54
C ILE A 93 -6.97 -7.46 -28.25
N LEU A 94 -6.27 -8.40 -27.59
CA LEU A 94 -5.14 -9.10 -28.21
C LEU A 94 -5.59 -9.94 -29.41
N GLN A 95 -6.68 -10.69 -29.26
CA GLN A 95 -7.27 -11.47 -30.35
C GLN A 95 -7.73 -10.58 -31.50
N SER A 96 -8.42 -9.48 -31.21
CA SER A 96 -8.86 -8.52 -32.21
C SER A 96 -7.67 -7.90 -32.96
N LYS A 97 -6.57 -7.59 -32.27
CA LYS A 97 -5.34 -7.11 -32.92
C LYS A 97 -4.75 -8.16 -33.86
N GLU A 98 -4.69 -9.42 -33.44
CA GLU A 98 -4.21 -10.52 -34.28
C GLU A 98 -5.08 -10.70 -35.53
N ASP A 99 -6.40 -10.65 -35.37
CA ASP A 99 -7.36 -10.76 -36.47
C ASP A 99 -7.22 -9.61 -37.47
N ILE A 100 -7.12 -8.37 -36.98
CA ILE A 100 -6.90 -7.18 -37.83
C ILE A 100 -5.59 -7.31 -38.61
N ILE A 101 -4.51 -7.75 -37.97
CA ILE A 101 -3.23 -7.97 -38.65
C ILE A 101 -3.35 -9.07 -39.71
N ALA A 102 -4.04 -10.17 -39.38
CA ALA A 102 -4.24 -11.29 -40.30
C ALA A 102 -5.11 -10.90 -41.50
N GLU A 103 -6.11 -10.04 -41.30
CA GLU A 103 -6.94 -9.49 -42.37
C GLU A 103 -6.15 -8.49 -43.23
N PHE A 104 -5.41 -7.58 -42.60
CA PHE A 104 -4.55 -6.62 -43.30
C PHE A 104 -3.56 -7.33 -44.23
N LYS A 105 -2.90 -8.38 -43.76
CA LYS A 105 -1.96 -9.21 -44.55
C LYS A 105 -2.58 -9.89 -45.77
N LYS A 106 -3.91 -10.01 -45.83
CA LYS A 106 -4.66 -10.56 -46.99
C LYS A 106 -5.19 -9.46 -47.92
N SER A 107 -5.06 -8.19 -47.53
CA SER A 107 -5.60 -7.07 -48.28
C SER A 107 -4.69 -6.69 -49.45
N SER A 108 -5.28 -6.16 -50.53
CA SER A 108 -4.51 -5.65 -51.67
C SER A 108 -3.62 -4.47 -51.30
N ALA A 109 -3.93 -3.74 -50.23
CA ALA A 109 -3.09 -2.65 -49.73
C ALA A 109 -1.76 -3.18 -49.18
N TYR A 110 -1.76 -4.36 -48.54
CA TYR A 110 -0.55 -5.02 -48.09
C TYR A 110 0.30 -5.52 -49.28
N ASP A 111 -0.35 -6.10 -50.28
CA ASP A 111 0.34 -6.52 -51.52
C ASP A 111 0.94 -5.33 -52.27
N GLN A 112 0.20 -4.21 -52.34
CA GLN A 112 0.67 -2.98 -52.96
C GLN A 112 1.83 -2.35 -52.17
N ALA A 113 1.76 -2.32 -50.83
CA ALA A 113 2.87 -1.88 -50.00
C ALA A 113 4.11 -2.76 -50.20
N LEU A 114 3.97 -4.08 -50.32
CA LEU A 114 5.09 -4.97 -50.64
C LEU A 114 5.67 -4.73 -52.04
N ALA A 115 4.84 -4.40 -53.02
CA ALA A 115 5.27 -4.11 -54.38
C ALA A 115 5.94 -2.73 -54.51
N ASP A 116 5.49 -1.75 -53.73
CA ASP A 116 6.05 -0.40 -53.69
C ASP A 116 7.37 -0.36 -52.91
N VAL A 117 7.59 -1.28 -51.96
CA VAL A 117 8.87 -1.40 -51.24
C VAL A 117 9.99 -1.76 -52.21
N SER A 118 10.86 -0.79 -52.44
CA SER A 118 12.03 -0.95 -53.28
C SER A 118 13.21 -1.52 -52.46
N ALA A 119 14.13 -2.25 -53.11
CA ALA A 119 15.35 -2.73 -52.45
C ALA A 119 16.16 -1.62 -51.72
N PRO A 120 16.22 -0.37 -52.23
CA PRO A 120 16.77 0.77 -51.50
C PRO A 120 16.04 1.07 -50.19
N GLU A 121 14.71 1.07 -50.14
CA GLU A 121 13.96 1.31 -48.88
C GLU A 121 14.21 0.22 -47.84
N VAL A 122 14.32 -1.04 -48.27
CA VAL A 122 14.69 -2.14 -47.35
C VAL A 122 16.08 -1.87 -46.76
N TYR A 123 17.03 -1.47 -47.59
CA TYR A 123 18.38 -1.13 -47.15
C TYR A 123 18.38 0.06 -46.19
N GLN A 124 17.65 1.14 -46.50
CA GLN A 124 17.49 2.30 -45.62
C GLN A 124 16.89 1.90 -44.27
N THR A 125 15.89 1.02 -44.25
CA THR A 125 15.29 0.50 -43.02
C THR A 125 16.32 -0.19 -42.14
N PHE A 126 17.20 -1.02 -42.73
CA PHE A 126 18.29 -1.67 -42.00
C PHE A 126 19.31 -0.66 -41.46
N VAL A 127 19.68 0.34 -42.24
CA VAL A 127 20.64 1.38 -41.82
C VAL A 127 20.09 2.19 -40.65
N VAL A 128 18.83 2.61 -40.72
CA VAL A 128 18.17 3.36 -39.64
C VAL A 128 18.04 2.51 -38.38
N ALA A 129 17.63 1.25 -38.51
CA ALA A 129 17.51 0.33 -37.39
C ALA A 129 18.87 0.05 -36.73
N GLU A 130 19.91 -0.22 -37.54
CA GLU A 130 21.27 -0.48 -37.06
C GLU A 130 21.81 0.72 -36.28
N LYS A 131 21.66 1.92 -36.85
CA LYS A 131 22.07 3.15 -36.19
C LYS A 131 21.31 3.33 -34.88
N HIS A 132 19.99 3.22 -34.88
CA HIS A 132 19.17 3.39 -33.68
C HIS A 132 19.58 2.44 -32.55
N LEU A 133 19.74 1.15 -32.84
CA LEU A 133 20.17 0.14 -31.86
C LEU A 133 21.59 0.37 -31.32
N LYS A 134 22.49 0.97 -32.13
CA LYS A 134 23.88 1.22 -31.73
C LYS A 134 24.10 2.58 -31.08
N THR A 135 23.22 3.55 -31.32
CA THR A 135 23.38 4.92 -30.78
C THR A 135 22.46 5.24 -29.62
N ASP A 136 21.31 4.57 -29.50
CA ASP A 136 20.33 4.84 -28.45
C ASP A 136 20.22 3.68 -27.44
N PRO A 137 20.66 3.87 -26.19
CA PRO A 137 20.51 2.88 -25.12
C PRO A 137 19.05 2.55 -24.77
N ASN A 138 18.12 3.43 -25.11
CA ASN A 138 16.68 3.28 -24.85
C ASN A 138 15.90 2.97 -26.14
N ALA A 139 16.58 2.43 -27.17
CA ALA A 139 15.97 2.12 -28.45
C ALA A 139 14.67 1.30 -28.28
N SER A 140 13.58 1.80 -28.87
CA SER A 140 12.26 1.16 -28.85
C SER A 140 11.69 1.07 -30.25
N TRP A 141 10.65 0.26 -30.43
CA TRP A 141 9.96 0.14 -31.71
C TRP A 141 9.33 1.47 -32.16
N GLU A 142 8.74 2.20 -31.23
CA GLU A 142 8.11 3.50 -31.48
C GLU A 142 9.17 4.53 -31.91
N SER A 143 10.30 4.61 -31.20
CA SER A 143 11.38 5.53 -31.56
C SER A 143 12.01 5.16 -32.90
N PHE A 144 12.10 3.86 -33.24
CA PHE A 144 12.55 3.43 -34.55
C PHE A 144 11.60 3.91 -35.67
N ILE A 145 10.28 3.77 -35.49
CA ILE A 145 9.30 4.25 -36.47
C ILE A 145 9.48 5.75 -36.69
N ASP A 146 9.61 6.53 -35.61
CA ASP A 146 9.80 7.98 -35.71
C ASP A 146 11.08 8.34 -36.50
N HIS A 147 12.19 7.65 -36.23
CA HIS A 147 13.44 7.84 -36.98
C HIS A 147 13.30 7.45 -38.45
N PHE A 148 12.67 6.31 -38.74
CA PHE A 148 12.49 5.83 -40.10
C PHE A 148 11.61 6.77 -40.93
N VAL A 149 10.50 7.26 -40.35
CA VAL A 149 9.61 8.23 -41.01
C VAL A 149 10.33 9.56 -41.25
N ALA A 150 11.14 10.02 -40.30
CA ALA A 150 11.92 11.24 -40.44
C ALA A 150 12.97 11.11 -41.57
N ASP A 151 13.72 10.02 -41.60
CA ASP A 151 14.75 9.78 -42.61
C ASP A 151 14.13 9.57 -44.00
N LYS A 152 13.01 8.83 -44.09
CA LYS A 152 12.27 8.66 -45.36
C LYS A 152 11.79 10.00 -45.93
N LYS A 153 11.22 10.86 -45.07
CA LYS A 153 10.82 12.21 -45.48
C LYS A 153 12.04 13.04 -45.94
N GLY A 154 13.17 12.90 -45.26
CA GLY A 154 14.41 13.57 -45.66
C GLY A 154 14.90 13.13 -47.05
N VAL A 155 14.80 11.84 -47.38
CA VAL A 155 15.11 11.31 -48.71
C VAL A 155 14.17 11.90 -49.77
N GLU A 156 12.86 11.97 -49.50
CA GLU A 156 11.86 12.59 -50.37
C GLU A 156 12.13 14.10 -50.58
N ASP A 157 12.62 14.78 -49.54
CA ASP A 157 13.02 16.19 -49.58
C ASP A 157 14.40 16.42 -50.22
N GLY A 158 15.09 15.35 -50.67
CA GLY A 158 16.37 15.41 -51.38
C GLY A 158 17.62 15.51 -50.50
N LEU A 159 17.51 15.22 -49.19
CA LEU A 159 18.64 15.27 -48.24
C LEU A 159 19.63 14.10 -48.37
N GLY A 160 19.38 13.16 -49.28
CA GLY A 160 20.21 11.99 -49.53
C GLY A 160 19.84 10.78 -48.65
N GLU A 161 20.40 9.61 -48.96
CA GLU A 161 20.11 8.39 -48.21
C GLU A 161 20.73 8.41 -46.79
N PRO A 162 20.05 7.84 -45.79
CA PRO A 162 20.61 7.69 -44.46
C PRO A 162 21.93 6.90 -44.50
N THR A 163 22.95 7.43 -43.83
CA THR A 163 24.30 6.86 -43.85
C THR A 163 24.44 5.71 -42.86
N PRO A 164 25.13 4.61 -43.22
CA PRO A 164 25.49 3.53 -42.29
C PRO A 164 26.20 4.05 -41.05
N TYR A 165 26.02 3.36 -39.92
CA TYR A 165 26.71 3.70 -38.68
C TYR A 165 28.20 3.32 -38.78
N ASP A 166 29.09 4.31 -38.61
CA ASP A 166 30.55 4.18 -38.76
C ASP A 166 31.31 4.26 -37.41
N GLY A 167 30.60 4.12 -36.29
CA GLY A 167 31.17 4.22 -34.94
C GLY A 167 31.58 2.88 -34.32
N PRO A 168 32.32 2.90 -33.19
CA PRO A 168 32.69 1.69 -32.47
C PRO A 168 31.44 0.95 -32.00
N ASN A 169 31.31 -0.32 -32.38
CA ASN A 169 30.15 -1.13 -32.03
C ASN A 169 30.08 -1.31 -30.50
N PRO A 170 29.06 -0.75 -29.81
CA PRO A 170 29.01 -0.74 -28.35
C PRO A 170 28.87 -2.14 -27.73
N PHE A 171 28.53 -3.15 -28.53
CA PHE A 171 28.41 -4.55 -28.12
C PHE A 171 29.69 -5.37 -28.29
N VAL A 172 30.79 -4.80 -28.78
CA VAL A 172 32.09 -5.48 -28.80
C VAL A 172 32.69 -5.42 -27.40
N ILE A 173 32.40 -6.44 -26.61
CA ILE A 173 33.21 -6.78 -25.43
C ILE A 173 34.64 -6.96 -25.95
N SER A 174 35.53 -6.04 -25.59
CA SER A 174 36.96 -6.19 -25.89
C SER A 174 37.41 -7.55 -25.35
N PRO A 175 38.12 -8.40 -26.13
CA PRO A 175 38.66 -9.62 -25.59
C PRO A 175 39.58 -9.23 -24.44
N SER A 176 39.23 -9.68 -23.22
CA SER A 176 40.00 -9.43 -22.02
C SER A 176 41.46 -9.75 -22.30
N THR A 177 42.31 -8.73 -22.33
CA THR A 177 43.76 -8.87 -22.38
C THR A 177 44.27 -9.34 -21.01
N ASP A 178 43.81 -10.51 -20.57
CA ASP A 178 44.51 -11.30 -19.57
C ASP A 178 45.45 -12.24 -20.33
N SER A 179 46.55 -11.66 -20.81
CA SER A 179 47.76 -12.43 -21.12
C SER A 179 48.68 -12.36 -19.90
N PRO A 180 48.79 -13.41 -19.07
CA PRO A 180 49.88 -13.48 -18.11
C PRO A 180 51.19 -13.66 -18.89
N GLN A 181 52.12 -12.75 -18.67
CA GLN A 181 53.49 -12.83 -19.19
C GLN A 181 54.12 -14.22 -18.95
N PRO A 182 54.95 -14.73 -19.88
CA PRO A 182 55.73 -15.93 -19.64
C PRO A 182 56.81 -15.63 -18.60
N SER A 183 56.64 -16.16 -17.39
CA SER A 183 57.70 -16.18 -16.39
C SER A 183 58.79 -17.14 -16.85
N ASN A 184 59.93 -16.57 -17.24
CA ASN A 184 61.19 -17.27 -17.43
C ASN A 184 61.52 -18.14 -16.21
N ARG A 185 61.54 -19.48 -16.38
CA ARG A 185 62.28 -20.37 -15.49
C ARG A 185 63.20 -21.24 -16.34
N ILE A 186 64.46 -20.83 -16.34
CA ILE A 186 65.59 -21.50 -16.96
C ILE A 186 65.93 -22.76 -16.15
N ASN A 187 66.13 -23.86 -16.89
CA ASN A 187 66.88 -25.09 -16.62
C ASN A 187 66.41 -26.06 -15.52
N GLN A 188 66.10 -27.29 -15.94
CA GLN A 188 66.97 -28.45 -15.73
C GLN A 188 66.56 -29.61 -16.67
N THR A 189 67.49 -30.00 -17.55
CA THR A 189 67.48 -31.24 -18.36
C THR A 189 68.05 -32.41 -17.55
N PRO A 190 67.75 -33.67 -17.93
CA PRO A 190 68.01 -34.85 -17.12
C PRO A 190 69.38 -35.49 -17.42
N GLU A 191 69.97 -36.09 -16.38
CA GLU A 191 70.82 -37.30 -16.46
C GLU A 191 70.19 -38.38 -15.57
#